data_AF-A0A9X1X2I0-F1
#
_entry.id   AF-A0A9X1X2I0-F1
#
_cell.length_a   1.000
_cell.length_b   1.000
_cell.length_c   1.000
_cell.angle_alpha   90.00
_cell.angle_beta   90.00
_cell.angle_gamma   90.00
#
_symmetry.space_group_name_H-M   'P 1'
#
loop_
_entity.id
_entity.type
_entity.pdbx_description
1 polymer ?
#
loop_
_entity_poly.entity_id
_entity_poly.type
_entity_poly.pdbx_seq_one_letter_code
_entity_poly.pdbx_strand_id
1 'polypeptide(L)'
;MSKKVAFYTLGCKLNYSESSAIGRQFNQAGYQTVQFTEQPDVFVINTCSVTENADKKCKKIVKEALKVSPAAYVVIVGCYAQLKPQEISEIPGVDMVLGAAEKFQIIDYINDLTKQPKALVYNQPVSEANQFVSSYSFGDRTRTFLKVQDGCDYSCTFCTIPLARGSSRSDNIDNIVAQAAEIAASGVKEIVLTGVNIGDFGLQDGKRINRFIELVRALDEVEGIDRIRISSIEPNLLTDEIIEFVATSKRFVPHFHIPLQSGSDKILGLMRRRYKRKLYADRVAKIKKLMPDCCIGVDVIVGFPGETREDFIDTYNFLNDLDISYLHVFTYSERENTLAKEMVGVVPGSTRAERSKMLHILSDKKRRAFYESQIGQHLQVLFEGDIKDGYMHGFTRNYVKVRAKYDPVLVNELRNVKLTGISAEGEVDIMEPEEILVH
;
A
#
# COMPACT_ATOMS: atom_id res chain seq x y z
N MET A 1 -28.07 -23.06 7.22
CA MET A 1 -26.87 -22.87 6.39
C MET A 1 -26.06 -21.74 6.99
N SER A 2 -24.73 -21.82 6.95
CA SER A 2 -23.87 -20.67 7.28
C SER A 2 -24.19 -19.52 6.33
N LYS A 3 -24.36 -18.31 6.85
CA LYS A 3 -24.46 -17.12 6.00
C LYS A 3 -23.13 -16.91 5.27
N LYS A 4 -23.18 -16.32 4.09
CA LYS A 4 -22.02 -16.08 3.23
C LYS A 4 -21.67 -14.59 3.18
N VAL A 5 -20.38 -14.28 3.21
CA VAL A 5 -19.87 -12.92 3.05
C VAL A 5 -18.83 -12.86 1.94
N ALA A 6 -18.86 -11.82 1.12
CA ALA A 6 -17.77 -11.53 0.18
C ALA A 6 -17.19 -10.14 0.43
N PHE A 7 -15.87 -10.04 0.27
CA PHE A 7 -15.12 -8.80 0.43
C PHE A 7 -14.70 -8.24 -0.92
N TYR A 8 -14.81 -6.92 -1.08
CA TYR A 8 -14.21 -6.23 -2.21
C TYR A 8 -13.36 -5.07 -1.72
N THR A 9 -12.05 -5.17 -1.92
CA THR A 9 -11.10 -4.18 -1.42
C THR A 9 -10.64 -3.24 -2.52
N LEU A 10 -10.92 -1.94 -2.33
CA LEU A 10 -10.37 -0.85 -3.14
C LEU A 10 -9.27 -0.13 -2.37
N GLY A 11 -8.17 0.19 -3.04
CA GLY A 11 -7.16 1.12 -2.51
C GLY A 11 -5.81 0.49 -2.20
N CYS A 12 -5.27 0.84 -1.03
CA CYS A 12 -3.89 0.59 -0.66
C CYS A 12 -3.70 -0.71 0.13
N LYS A 13 -2.42 -1.08 0.36
CA LYS A 13 -2.03 -2.27 1.14
C LYS A 13 -2.69 -2.33 2.52
N LEU A 14 -2.90 -1.18 3.17
CA LEU A 14 -3.65 -1.08 4.43
C LEU A 14 -5.10 -1.56 4.29
N ASN A 15 -5.81 -1.15 3.24
CA ASN A 15 -7.19 -1.60 3.07
C ASN A 15 -7.28 -3.12 2.91
N TYR A 16 -6.27 -3.76 2.30
CA TYR A 16 -6.21 -5.23 2.21
C TYR A 16 -5.97 -5.88 3.57
N SER A 17 -5.05 -5.37 4.38
CA SER A 17 -4.82 -5.93 5.72
C SER A 17 -6.04 -5.78 6.62
N GLU A 18 -6.73 -4.64 6.54
CA GLU A 18 -7.96 -4.39 7.30
C GLU A 18 -9.12 -5.26 6.83
N SER A 19 -9.27 -5.48 5.51
CA SER A 19 -10.35 -6.34 4.98
C SER A 19 -10.17 -7.79 5.40
N SER A 20 -8.93 -8.32 5.40
CA SER A 20 -8.67 -9.66 5.93
C SER A 20 -8.92 -9.76 7.44
N ALA A 21 -8.60 -8.72 8.22
CA ALA A 21 -8.91 -8.68 9.65
C ALA A 21 -10.42 -8.71 9.91
N ILE A 22 -11.20 -7.93 9.15
CA ILE A 22 -12.66 -7.97 9.19
C ILE A 22 -13.17 -9.35 8.75
N GLY A 23 -12.62 -9.94 7.69
CA GLY A 23 -12.96 -11.30 7.25
C GLY A 23 -12.78 -12.35 8.34
N ARG A 24 -11.72 -12.25 9.16
CA ARG A 24 -11.54 -13.13 10.32
C ARG A 24 -12.65 -12.96 11.36
N GLN A 25 -13.11 -11.74 11.61
CA GLN A 25 -14.24 -11.50 12.53
C GLN A 25 -15.54 -12.13 12.01
N PHE A 26 -15.81 -12.02 10.70
CA PHE A 26 -16.96 -12.70 10.08
C PHE A 26 -16.88 -14.21 10.21
N ASN A 27 -15.71 -14.81 9.95
CA ASN A 27 -15.51 -16.25 10.10
C ASN A 27 -15.72 -16.70 11.57
N GLN A 28 -15.22 -15.93 12.54
CA GLN A 28 -15.45 -16.19 13.97
C GLN A 28 -16.93 -16.06 14.36
N ALA A 29 -17.68 -15.17 13.71
CA ALA A 29 -19.12 -15.00 13.87
C ALA A 29 -19.96 -16.05 13.12
N GLY A 30 -19.32 -17.06 12.51
CA GLY A 30 -20.00 -18.16 11.82
C GLY A 30 -20.47 -17.83 10.40
N TYR A 31 -19.93 -16.79 9.76
CA TYR A 31 -20.10 -16.58 8.32
C TYR A 31 -19.04 -17.35 7.53
N GLN A 32 -19.38 -17.76 6.32
CA GLN A 32 -18.44 -18.33 5.37
C GLN A 32 -17.98 -17.24 4.41
N THR A 33 -16.68 -16.99 4.36
CA THR A 33 -16.10 -16.11 3.32
C THR A 33 -16.14 -16.82 1.97
N VAL A 34 -16.69 -16.17 0.95
CA VAL A 34 -16.83 -16.69 -0.42
C VAL A 34 -16.32 -15.69 -1.46
N GLN A 35 -16.10 -16.16 -2.69
CA GLN A 35 -15.74 -15.29 -3.80
C GLN A 35 -16.88 -14.31 -4.12
N PHE A 36 -16.52 -13.15 -4.68
CA PHE A 36 -17.47 -12.08 -4.99
C PHE A 36 -18.65 -12.54 -5.87
N THR A 37 -18.46 -13.56 -6.69
CA THR A 37 -19.45 -14.10 -7.64
C THR A 37 -20.33 -15.22 -7.06
N GLU A 38 -20.08 -15.69 -5.83
CA GLU A 38 -20.71 -16.88 -5.24
C GLU A 38 -22.00 -16.58 -4.46
N GLN A 39 -22.73 -15.53 -4.87
CA GLN A 39 -24.02 -15.11 -4.31
C GLN A 39 -24.00 -15.01 -2.78
N PRO A 40 -23.18 -14.12 -2.19
CA PRO A 40 -23.12 -13.96 -0.74
C PRO A 40 -24.41 -13.31 -0.20
N ASP A 41 -24.65 -13.47 1.09
CA ASP A 41 -25.70 -12.78 1.84
C ASP A 41 -25.27 -11.36 2.22
N VAL A 42 -23.96 -11.15 2.39
CA VAL A 42 -23.36 -9.86 2.76
C VAL A 42 -22.20 -9.52 1.82
N PHE A 43 -22.17 -8.29 1.33
CA PHE A 43 -20.99 -7.71 0.70
C PHE A 43 -20.36 -6.68 1.63
N VAL A 44 -19.07 -6.78 1.87
CA VAL A 44 -18.29 -5.75 2.55
C VAL A 44 -17.33 -5.11 1.54
N ILE A 45 -17.59 -3.86 1.18
CA ILE A 45 -16.77 -3.11 0.23
C ILE A 45 -15.89 -2.14 1.01
N ASN A 46 -14.58 -2.43 1.08
CA ASN A 46 -13.61 -1.54 1.71
C ASN A 46 -13.08 -0.53 0.71
N THR A 47 -13.36 0.75 0.96
CA THR A 47 -13.18 1.84 0.01
C THR A 47 -11.96 2.71 0.33
N CYS A 48 -11.42 3.34 -0.71
CA CYS A 48 -10.36 4.33 -0.60
C CYS A 48 -10.90 5.67 -1.10
N SER A 49 -10.37 6.78 -0.57
CA SER A 49 -10.75 8.15 -0.99
C SER A 49 -9.55 8.95 -1.49
N VAL A 50 -8.40 8.31 -1.72
CA VAL A 50 -7.15 9.02 -2.09
C VAL A 50 -7.16 9.51 -3.54
N THR A 51 -7.95 8.89 -4.45
CA THR A 51 -8.19 9.40 -5.84
C THR A 51 -9.70 9.55 -6.14
N GLU A 52 -10.12 10.55 -6.92
CA GLU A 52 -11.54 10.73 -7.30
C GLU A 52 -12.09 9.52 -8.07
N ASN A 53 -11.20 8.81 -8.76
CA ASN A 53 -11.51 7.55 -9.44
C ASN A 53 -11.94 6.46 -8.46
N ALA A 54 -11.53 6.52 -7.19
CA ALA A 54 -11.93 5.54 -6.18
C ALA A 54 -13.42 5.70 -5.79
N ASP A 55 -13.90 6.94 -5.66
CA ASP A 55 -15.30 7.27 -5.35
C ASP A 55 -16.25 6.72 -6.45
N LYS A 56 -15.91 6.95 -7.73
CA LYS A 56 -16.68 6.43 -8.88
C LYS A 56 -16.69 4.90 -8.94
N LYS A 57 -15.57 4.26 -8.56
CA LYS A 57 -15.49 2.80 -8.50
C LYS A 57 -16.44 2.23 -7.45
N CYS A 58 -16.60 2.86 -6.29
CA CYS A 58 -17.52 2.41 -5.25
C CYS A 58 -18.95 2.19 -5.80
N LYS A 59 -19.53 3.21 -6.45
CA LYS A 59 -20.88 3.14 -7.07
C LYS A 59 -21.00 2.00 -8.08
N LYS A 60 -19.96 1.78 -8.89
CA LYS A 60 -19.92 0.68 -9.86
C LYS A 60 -19.92 -0.69 -9.18
N ILE A 61 -19.10 -0.88 -8.13
CA ILE A 61 -19.01 -2.15 -7.42
C ILE A 61 -20.31 -2.49 -6.69
N VAL A 62 -20.99 -1.52 -6.07
CA VAL A 62 -22.31 -1.76 -5.46
C VAL A 62 -23.31 -2.29 -6.49
N LYS A 63 -23.34 -1.68 -7.68
CA LYS A 63 -24.19 -2.15 -8.79
C LYS A 63 -23.82 -3.56 -9.26
N GLU A 64 -22.53 -3.90 -9.28
CA GLU A 64 -22.07 -5.25 -9.65
C GLU A 64 -22.41 -6.28 -8.57
N ALA A 65 -22.24 -5.95 -7.30
CA ALA A 65 -22.62 -6.78 -6.16
C ALA A 65 -24.10 -7.16 -6.21
N LEU A 66 -24.98 -6.19 -6.45
CA LEU A 66 -26.43 -6.42 -6.53
C LEU A 66 -26.89 -7.11 -7.81
N LYS A 67 -26.06 -7.14 -8.87
CA LYS A 67 -26.31 -8.02 -10.01
C LYS A 67 -26.01 -9.48 -9.68
N VAL A 68 -24.99 -9.72 -8.85
CA VAL A 68 -24.61 -11.07 -8.40
C VAL A 68 -25.62 -11.60 -7.39
N SER A 69 -25.94 -10.81 -6.35
CA SER A 69 -26.91 -11.18 -5.32
C SER A 69 -27.82 -9.98 -5.02
N PRO A 70 -29.01 -9.90 -5.66
CA PRO A 70 -29.91 -8.74 -5.53
C PRO A 70 -30.39 -8.45 -4.10
N ALA A 71 -30.54 -9.50 -3.30
CA ALA A 71 -31.00 -9.41 -1.91
C ALA A 71 -29.86 -9.21 -0.91
N ALA A 72 -28.59 -9.28 -1.33
CA ALA A 72 -27.46 -9.18 -0.41
C ALA A 72 -27.38 -7.83 0.29
N TYR A 73 -27.01 -7.87 1.57
CA TYR A 73 -26.79 -6.70 2.40
C TYR A 73 -25.42 -6.08 2.08
N VAL A 74 -25.38 -4.81 1.72
CA VAL A 74 -24.15 -4.14 1.27
C VAL A 74 -23.65 -3.17 2.34
N VAL A 75 -22.48 -3.47 2.88
CA VAL A 75 -21.78 -2.64 3.88
C VAL A 75 -20.57 -1.96 3.24
N ILE A 76 -20.47 -0.65 3.42
CA ILE A 76 -19.34 0.16 2.95
C ILE A 76 -18.49 0.59 4.14
N VAL A 77 -17.19 0.30 4.06
CA VAL A 77 -16.18 0.70 5.05
C VAL A 77 -15.00 1.41 4.39
N GLY A 78 -14.05 1.92 5.18
CA GLY A 78 -12.79 2.47 4.68
C GLY A 78 -12.76 4.00 4.64
N CYS A 79 -11.74 4.58 4.00
CA CYS A 79 -11.49 6.03 4.08
C CYS A 79 -12.62 6.87 3.47
N TYR A 80 -13.27 6.39 2.41
CA TYR A 80 -14.38 7.12 1.78
C TYR A 80 -15.63 7.11 2.68
N ALA A 81 -15.90 5.99 3.36
CA ALA A 81 -16.94 5.87 4.38
C ALA A 81 -16.75 6.86 5.53
N GLN A 82 -15.50 7.14 5.95
CA GLN A 82 -15.23 8.17 6.95
C GLN A 82 -15.45 9.59 6.41
N LEU A 83 -14.95 9.90 5.21
CA LEU A 83 -14.89 11.27 4.70
C LEU A 83 -16.21 11.78 4.11
N LYS A 84 -17.00 10.91 3.47
CA LYS A 84 -18.26 11.29 2.82
C LYS A 84 -19.36 10.24 3.06
N PRO A 85 -19.73 9.98 4.32
CA PRO A 85 -20.70 8.93 4.64
C PRO A 85 -22.08 9.18 4.03
N GLN A 86 -22.53 10.45 3.97
CA GLN A 86 -23.83 10.79 3.41
C GLN A 86 -23.89 10.50 1.91
N GLU A 87 -22.86 10.88 1.14
CA GLU A 87 -22.81 10.59 -0.30
C GLU A 87 -22.90 9.07 -0.58
N ILE A 88 -22.26 8.26 0.27
CA ILE A 88 -22.28 6.80 0.14
C ILE A 88 -23.66 6.24 0.51
N SER A 89 -24.27 6.76 1.57
CA SER A 89 -25.59 6.31 2.05
C SER A 89 -26.71 6.54 1.02
N GLU A 90 -26.52 7.49 0.10
CA GLU A 90 -27.44 7.79 -0.99
C GLU A 90 -27.26 6.88 -2.21
N ILE A 91 -26.21 6.06 -2.25
CA ILE A 91 -25.99 5.11 -3.34
C ILE A 91 -27.07 4.03 -3.28
N PRO A 92 -27.89 3.86 -4.34
CA PRO A 92 -28.94 2.84 -4.33
C PRO A 92 -28.38 1.45 -4.07
N GLY A 93 -28.90 0.81 -3.03
CA GLY A 93 -28.52 -0.55 -2.67
C GLY A 93 -27.42 -0.68 -1.61
N VAL A 94 -26.88 0.42 -1.11
CA VAL A 94 -26.08 0.42 0.13
C VAL A 94 -27.02 0.29 1.32
N ASP A 95 -26.70 -0.62 2.23
CA ASP A 95 -27.50 -0.87 3.43
C ASP A 95 -26.85 -0.29 4.70
N MET A 96 -25.51 -0.23 4.75
CA MET A 96 -24.78 0.29 5.92
C MET A 96 -23.46 0.97 5.54
N VAL A 97 -23.12 2.05 6.23
CA VAL A 97 -21.85 2.78 6.13
C VAL A 97 -21.19 2.85 7.51
N LEU A 98 -19.97 2.34 7.64
CA LEU A 98 -19.20 2.37 8.89
C LEU A 98 -17.93 3.21 8.74
N GLY A 99 -17.76 4.15 9.68
CA GLY A 99 -16.60 5.00 9.83
C GLY A 99 -15.38 4.25 10.38
N ALA A 100 -14.31 5.00 10.62
CA ALA A 100 -13.02 4.49 11.05
C ALA A 100 -13.05 3.87 12.45
N ALA A 101 -13.90 4.39 13.35
CA ALA A 101 -14.07 3.88 14.70
C ALA A 101 -14.92 2.58 14.72
N GLU A 102 -15.88 2.47 13.81
CA GLU A 102 -16.89 1.40 13.81
C GLU A 102 -16.52 0.20 12.94
N LYS A 103 -15.68 0.36 11.90
CA LYS A 103 -15.44 -0.70 10.89
C LYS A 103 -14.95 -2.04 11.46
N PHE A 104 -14.24 -2.03 12.59
CA PHE A 104 -13.74 -3.25 13.25
C PHE A 104 -14.71 -3.83 14.28
N GLN A 105 -15.89 -3.22 14.45
CA GLN A 105 -17.02 -3.69 15.26
C GLN A 105 -18.20 -4.08 14.36
N ILE A 106 -17.96 -4.28 13.07
CA ILE A 106 -19.00 -4.50 12.04
C ILE A 106 -19.98 -5.62 12.40
N ILE A 107 -19.52 -6.69 13.06
CA ILE A 107 -20.37 -7.80 13.49
C ILE A 107 -21.42 -7.34 14.52
N ASP A 108 -21.06 -6.43 15.42
CA ASP A 108 -21.97 -5.90 16.45
C ASP A 108 -23.09 -5.03 15.84
N TYR A 109 -22.82 -4.44 14.67
CA TYR A 109 -23.79 -3.65 13.92
C TYR A 109 -24.67 -4.51 13.00
N ILE A 110 -24.18 -5.67 12.54
CA ILE A 110 -24.93 -6.58 11.66
C ILE A 110 -25.75 -7.58 12.49
N ASN A 111 -26.88 -7.09 13.02
CA ASN A 111 -27.84 -7.91 13.76
C ASN A 111 -28.95 -8.50 12.87
N ASP A 112 -29.35 -7.76 11.84
CA ASP A 112 -30.38 -8.14 10.87
C ASP A 112 -29.92 -7.78 9.45
N LEU A 113 -30.14 -8.68 8.49
CA LEU A 113 -29.80 -8.49 7.07
C LEU A 113 -31.01 -8.01 6.24
N THR A 114 -32.14 -7.72 6.89
CA THR A 114 -33.31 -7.16 6.23
C THR A 114 -33.01 -5.77 5.71
N LYS A 115 -33.14 -5.60 4.40
CA LYS A 115 -32.92 -4.30 3.74
C LYS A 115 -33.90 -3.25 4.25
N GLN A 116 -33.39 -2.05 4.46
CA GLN A 116 -34.17 -0.88 4.87
C GLN A 116 -34.25 0.13 3.73
N PRO A 117 -35.28 1.01 3.70
CA PRO A 117 -35.38 2.04 2.66
C PRO A 117 -34.22 3.04 2.64
N LYS A 118 -33.52 3.20 3.77
CA LYS A 118 -32.37 4.09 3.92
C LYS A 118 -31.21 3.32 4.54
N ALA A 119 -30.00 3.59 4.06
CA ALA A 119 -28.78 3.05 4.65
C ALA A 119 -28.59 3.54 6.08
N LEU A 120 -28.11 2.65 6.96
CA LEU A 120 -27.67 3.01 8.30
C LEU A 120 -26.27 3.63 8.23
N VAL A 121 -26.07 4.76 8.88
CA VAL A 121 -24.79 5.47 8.87
C VAL A 121 -24.26 5.58 10.28
N TYR A 122 -23.13 4.92 10.54
CA TYR A 122 -22.36 5.07 11.77
C TYR A 122 -21.00 5.66 11.42
N ASN A 123 -20.80 6.92 11.79
CA ASN A 123 -19.60 7.68 11.47
C ASN A 123 -19.34 8.64 12.62
N GLN A 124 -18.76 8.12 13.70
CA GLN A 124 -18.25 8.97 14.77
C GLN A 124 -17.11 9.85 14.26
N PRO A 125 -16.83 10.97 14.98
CA PRO A 125 -15.66 11.78 14.70
C PRO A 125 -14.39 10.91 14.63
N VAL A 126 -13.51 11.22 13.69
CA VAL A 126 -12.29 10.41 13.47
C VAL A 126 -11.36 10.38 14.71
N SER A 127 -11.53 11.31 15.65
CA SER A 127 -10.86 11.31 16.96
C SER A 127 -11.23 10.11 17.84
N GLU A 128 -12.39 9.49 17.63
CA GLU A 128 -12.82 8.28 18.33
C GLU A 128 -12.11 7.02 17.81
N ALA A 129 -11.49 7.09 16.61
CA ALA A 129 -10.65 6.03 16.07
C ALA A 129 -9.24 6.03 16.70
N ASN A 130 -9.16 6.02 18.03
CA ASN A 130 -7.94 6.20 18.81
C ASN A 130 -7.22 4.89 19.15
N GLN A 131 -7.89 3.74 19.02
CA GLN A 131 -7.27 2.43 19.23
C GLN A 131 -6.61 1.91 17.95
N PHE A 132 -5.46 1.25 18.12
CA PHE A 132 -4.83 0.52 17.03
C PHE A 132 -5.42 -0.89 16.95
N VAL A 133 -6.03 -1.24 15.82
CA VAL A 133 -6.49 -2.61 15.57
C VAL A 133 -5.45 -3.33 14.72
N SER A 134 -4.85 -4.37 15.30
CA SER A 134 -3.88 -5.22 14.61
C SER A 134 -4.50 -5.94 13.41
N SER A 135 -3.79 -5.91 12.28
CA SER A 135 -4.34 -6.34 10.99
C SER A 135 -3.25 -6.81 10.05
N TYR A 136 -3.49 -7.94 9.39
CA TYR A 136 -2.63 -8.47 8.34
C TYR A 136 -3.45 -9.15 7.25
N SER A 137 -3.01 -9.04 6.00
CA SER A 137 -3.68 -9.69 4.87
C SER A 137 -3.39 -11.19 4.85
N PHE A 138 -4.34 -12.03 4.49
CA PHE A 138 -4.15 -13.48 4.44
C PHE A 138 -4.96 -14.13 3.31
N GLY A 139 -4.45 -15.24 2.75
CA GLY A 139 -5.16 -16.10 1.80
C GLY A 139 -5.22 -15.60 0.36
N ASP A 140 -5.43 -14.30 0.14
CA ASP A 140 -5.67 -13.75 -1.22
C ASP A 140 -4.38 -13.37 -1.96
N ARG A 141 -3.21 -13.48 -1.30
CA ARG A 141 -1.92 -12.98 -1.80
C ARG A 141 -0.78 -13.85 -1.29
N THR A 142 0.26 -14.01 -2.11
CA THR A 142 1.50 -14.69 -1.73
C THR A 142 2.29 -13.94 -0.65
N ARG A 143 2.30 -12.60 -0.72
CA ARG A 143 2.98 -11.74 0.26
C ARG A 143 1.97 -11.14 1.23
N THR A 144 2.28 -11.18 2.51
CA THR A 144 1.40 -10.67 3.56
C THR A 144 1.69 -9.21 3.88
N PHE A 145 0.68 -8.36 3.85
CA PHE A 145 0.76 -6.98 4.30
C PHE A 145 0.46 -6.92 5.80
N LEU A 146 1.48 -6.62 6.62
CA LEU A 146 1.35 -6.51 8.07
C LEU A 146 1.22 -5.04 8.45
N LYS A 147 0.08 -4.65 9.03
CA LYS A 147 -0.14 -3.28 9.51
C LYS A 147 0.65 -3.07 10.79
N VAL A 148 1.55 -2.09 10.79
CA VAL A 148 2.36 -1.73 11.97
C VAL A 148 2.03 -0.35 12.51
N GLN A 149 1.42 0.52 11.70
CA GLN A 149 1.12 1.91 12.03
C GLN A 149 -0.16 2.35 11.31
N ASP A 150 -0.95 3.23 11.91
CA ASP A 150 -2.18 3.79 11.34
C ASP A 150 -2.34 5.28 11.70
N GLY A 151 -3.12 6.02 10.92
CA GLY A 151 -3.27 7.48 11.08
C GLY A 151 -2.00 8.28 10.75
N CYS A 152 -2.04 9.61 10.90
CA CYS A 152 -0.87 10.46 10.65
C CYS A 152 -1.03 11.85 11.28
N ASP A 153 0.02 12.34 11.95
CA ASP A 153 0.04 13.67 12.57
C ASP A 153 0.67 14.76 11.68
N TYR A 154 0.94 14.44 10.41
CA TYR A 154 1.48 15.41 9.45
C TYR A 154 0.32 16.22 8.84
N SER A 155 0.49 17.54 8.79
CA SER A 155 -0.48 18.49 8.23
C SER A 155 -0.19 18.86 6.78
N CYS A 156 0.08 17.85 5.95
CA CYS A 156 0.35 18.06 4.52
C CYS A 156 -0.86 18.72 3.85
N THR A 157 -0.65 19.78 3.07
CA THR A 157 -1.74 20.66 2.62
C THR A 157 -2.76 19.98 1.72
N PHE A 158 -2.40 18.88 1.07
CA PHE A 158 -3.26 18.11 0.16
C PHE A 158 -3.87 16.83 0.77
N CYS A 159 -3.47 16.44 1.98
CA CYS A 159 -3.72 15.10 2.49
C CYS A 159 -4.99 15.05 3.35
N THR A 160 -5.91 14.14 3.02
CA THR A 160 -7.14 13.89 3.81
C THR A 160 -6.98 12.77 4.82
N ILE A 161 -5.81 12.12 4.91
CA ILE A 161 -5.60 10.99 5.82
C ILE A 161 -5.91 11.33 7.27
N PRO A 162 -5.47 12.47 7.85
CA PRO A 162 -5.80 12.77 9.24
C PRO A 162 -7.31 12.85 9.49
N LEU A 163 -8.07 13.30 8.48
CA LEU A 163 -9.54 13.37 8.52
C LEU A 163 -10.21 11.99 8.36
N ALA A 164 -9.53 11.04 7.71
CA ALA A 164 -10.07 9.72 7.40
C ALA A 164 -9.65 8.62 8.39
N ARG A 165 -8.48 8.76 9.01
CA ARG A 165 -7.83 7.73 9.84
C ARG A 165 -7.37 8.23 11.20
N GLY A 166 -7.45 9.53 11.46
CA GLY A 166 -7.11 10.14 12.75
C GLY A 166 -5.60 10.27 12.98
N SER A 167 -5.25 10.50 14.25
CA SER A 167 -3.87 10.66 14.70
C SER A 167 -3.03 9.40 14.53
N SER A 168 -1.72 9.60 14.46
CA SER A 168 -0.74 8.52 14.34
C SER A 168 -0.77 7.63 15.57
N ARG A 169 -0.83 6.32 15.33
CA ARG A 169 -0.85 5.28 16.38
C ARG A 169 -0.27 3.98 15.86
N SER A 170 0.22 3.14 16.76
CA SER A 170 0.78 1.83 16.45
C SER A 170 0.58 0.86 17.61
N ASP A 171 0.64 -0.44 17.33
CA ASP A 171 0.74 -1.46 18.38
C ASP A 171 2.11 -1.42 19.07
N ASN A 172 2.27 -2.23 20.12
CA ASN A 172 3.58 -2.49 20.72
C ASN A 172 4.39 -3.51 19.87
N ILE A 173 5.69 -3.55 20.09
CA ILE A 173 6.60 -4.42 19.35
C ILE A 173 6.25 -5.90 19.55
N ASP A 174 5.95 -6.32 20.79
CA ASP A 174 5.69 -7.72 21.13
C ASP A 174 4.47 -8.27 20.38
N ASN A 175 3.39 -7.50 20.29
CA ASN A 175 2.20 -7.85 19.52
C ASN A 175 2.45 -7.96 18.02
N ILE A 176 3.31 -7.10 17.47
CA ILE A 176 3.66 -7.14 16.03
C ILE A 176 4.57 -8.33 15.75
N VAL A 177 5.52 -8.62 16.64
CA VAL A 177 6.38 -9.81 16.57
C VAL A 177 5.54 -11.08 16.65
N ALA A 178 4.57 -11.14 17.57
CA ALA A 178 3.65 -12.28 17.69
C ALA A 178 2.84 -12.50 16.40
N GLN A 179 2.33 -11.43 15.79
CA GLN A 179 1.66 -11.52 14.48
C GLN A 179 2.60 -11.96 13.37
N ALA A 180 3.85 -11.48 13.35
CA ALA A 180 4.84 -11.92 12.37
C ALA A 180 5.14 -13.42 12.51
N ALA A 181 5.20 -13.94 13.74
CA ALA A 181 5.35 -15.37 14.01
C ALA A 181 4.11 -16.18 13.59
N GLU A 182 2.89 -15.67 13.80
CA GLU A 182 1.65 -16.28 13.30
C GLU A 182 1.66 -16.37 11.76
N ILE A 183 2.07 -15.28 11.10
CA ILE A 183 2.22 -15.25 9.64
C ILE A 183 3.27 -16.27 9.19
N ALA A 184 4.39 -16.38 9.89
CA ALA A 184 5.44 -17.36 9.61
C ALA A 184 4.92 -18.80 9.68
N ALA A 185 4.16 -19.11 10.72
CA ALA A 185 3.55 -20.43 10.92
C ALA A 185 2.57 -20.82 9.81
N SER A 186 2.01 -19.84 9.08
CA SER A 186 1.15 -20.09 7.92
C SER A 186 1.90 -20.39 6.60
N GLY A 187 3.24 -20.40 6.62
CA GLY A 187 4.07 -20.71 5.45
C GLY A 187 4.31 -19.53 4.50
N VAL A 188 3.92 -18.31 4.89
CA VAL A 188 4.19 -17.09 4.12
C VAL A 188 5.68 -16.77 4.16
N LYS A 189 6.27 -16.50 2.98
CA LYS A 189 7.71 -16.23 2.84
C LYS A 189 8.09 -14.76 2.98
N GLU A 190 7.18 -13.83 2.65
CA GLU A 190 7.47 -12.39 2.66
C GLU A 190 6.37 -11.58 3.35
N ILE A 191 6.80 -10.77 4.32
CA ILE A 191 5.98 -9.74 4.97
C ILE A 191 6.31 -8.38 4.35
N VAL A 192 5.29 -7.61 3.99
CA VAL A 192 5.42 -6.20 3.61
C VAL A 192 4.85 -5.35 4.75
N LEU A 193 5.71 -4.60 5.43
CA LEU A 193 5.30 -3.69 6.50
C LEU A 193 4.47 -2.57 5.89
N THR A 194 3.24 -2.39 6.37
CA THR A 194 2.31 -1.38 5.87
C THR A 194 1.81 -0.47 6.98
N GLY A 195 1.50 0.76 6.60
CA GLY A 195 1.07 1.85 7.45
C GLY A 195 0.84 3.08 6.60
N VAL A 196 0.37 4.15 7.22
CA VAL A 196 0.26 5.43 6.50
C VAL A 196 1.63 6.08 6.41
N ASN A 197 2.33 6.14 7.55
CA ASN A 197 3.69 6.65 7.67
C ASN A 197 4.44 5.79 8.70
N ILE A 198 4.96 4.63 8.25
CA ILE A 198 5.52 3.61 9.17
C ILE A 198 6.74 4.10 9.96
N GLY A 199 7.46 5.10 9.44
CA GLY A 199 8.58 5.70 10.16
C GLY A 199 8.16 6.41 11.46
N ASP A 200 6.86 6.71 11.61
CA ASP A 200 6.30 7.33 12.81
C ASP A 200 5.91 6.33 13.89
N PHE A 201 6.11 5.03 13.64
CA PHE A 201 5.85 3.92 14.58
C PHE A 201 6.33 4.21 16.01
N GLY A 202 5.55 3.71 16.98
CA GLY A 202 5.85 3.72 18.39
C GLY A 202 5.05 4.75 19.19
N LEU A 203 3.93 5.23 18.65
CA LEU A 203 3.00 6.14 19.33
C LEU A 203 1.82 5.34 19.91
N GLN A 204 1.62 5.45 21.22
CA GLN A 204 0.46 4.92 21.95
C GLN A 204 -0.09 6.02 22.87
N ASP A 205 -1.40 6.27 22.80
CA ASP A 205 -2.06 7.35 23.55
C ASP A 205 -1.35 8.71 23.43
N GLY A 206 -0.86 9.02 22.22
CA GLY A 206 -0.12 10.26 21.92
C GLY A 206 1.31 10.33 22.48
N LYS A 207 1.81 9.27 23.12
CA LYS A 207 3.17 9.21 23.68
C LYS A 207 4.05 8.28 22.85
N ARG A 208 5.28 8.73 22.57
CA ARG A 208 6.27 7.89 21.89
C ARG A 208 6.92 6.96 22.91
N ILE A 209 6.64 5.67 22.78
CA ILE A 209 7.20 4.60 23.64
C ILE A 209 8.26 3.78 22.91
N ASN A 210 8.23 3.74 21.58
CA ASN A 210 9.21 3.02 20.75
C ASN A 210 9.63 3.85 19.54
N ARG A 211 10.69 3.39 18.86
CA ARG A 211 11.13 3.90 17.57
C ARG A 211 11.01 2.82 16.51
N PHE A 212 10.81 3.23 15.25
CA PHE A 212 10.70 2.28 14.14
C PHE A 212 11.92 1.34 14.01
N ILE A 213 13.13 1.82 14.31
CA ILE A 213 14.34 0.97 14.30
C ILE A 213 14.27 -0.19 15.30
N GLU A 214 13.61 -0.01 16.46
CA GLU A 214 13.46 -1.07 17.46
C GLU A 214 12.53 -2.17 16.94
N LEU A 215 11.44 -1.78 16.26
CA LEU A 215 10.57 -2.74 15.57
C LEU A 215 11.31 -3.48 14.45
N VAL A 216 12.07 -2.76 13.63
CA VAL A 216 12.85 -3.35 12.52
C VAL A 216 13.84 -4.38 13.06
N ARG A 217 14.54 -4.09 14.15
CA ARG A 217 15.45 -5.04 14.82
C ARG A 217 14.72 -6.27 15.36
N ALA A 218 13.60 -6.07 16.06
CA ALA A 218 12.84 -7.17 16.63
C ALA A 218 12.27 -8.11 15.55
N LEU A 219 11.75 -7.54 14.46
CA LEU A 219 11.23 -8.31 13.33
C LEU A 219 12.33 -9.05 12.57
N ASP A 220 13.56 -8.52 12.54
CA ASP A 220 14.69 -9.22 11.91
C ASP A 220 15.14 -10.46 12.68
N GLU A 221 14.59 -10.72 13.87
CA GLU A 221 14.86 -11.94 14.66
C GLU A 221 13.73 -12.98 14.59
N VAL A 222 12.59 -12.67 13.93
CA VAL A 222 11.45 -13.59 13.82
C VAL A 222 11.76 -14.78 12.92
N GLU A 223 11.85 -15.97 13.49
CA GLU A 223 12.06 -17.22 12.74
C GLU A 223 10.88 -17.57 11.81
N GLY A 224 11.17 -18.28 10.71
CA GLY A 224 10.17 -18.72 9.74
C GLY A 224 9.76 -17.70 8.68
N ILE A 225 10.16 -16.43 8.79
CA ILE A 225 10.02 -15.43 7.71
C ILE A 225 11.35 -15.25 6.97
N ASP A 226 11.33 -15.40 5.65
CA ASP A 226 12.50 -15.22 4.79
C ASP A 226 12.76 -13.77 4.41
N ARG A 227 11.69 -12.99 4.21
CA ARG A 227 11.78 -11.62 3.68
C ARG A 227 10.86 -10.65 4.40
N ILE A 228 11.39 -9.48 4.72
CA ILE A 228 10.61 -8.34 5.21
C ILE A 228 10.89 -7.14 4.32
N ARG A 229 9.82 -6.52 3.80
CA ARG A 229 9.90 -5.35 2.93
C ARG A 229 9.27 -4.15 3.61
N ILE A 230 10.06 -3.08 3.73
CA ILE A 230 9.57 -1.76 4.09
C ILE A 230 8.79 -1.22 2.89
N SER A 231 7.50 -0.92 3.07
CA SER A 231 6.74 -0.19 2.06
C SER A 231 7.10 1.31 2.12
N SER A 232 6.16 2.20 2.42
CA SER A 232 6.36 3.65 2.35
C SER A 232 6.90 4.21 3.67
N ILE A 233 8.05 4.90 3.63
CA ILE A 233 8.64 5.61 4.77
C ILE A 233 9.07 7.03 4.39
N GLU A 234 8.65 8.04 5.17
CA GLU A 234 9.00 9.44 4.94
C GLU A 234 10.53 9.69 4.98
N PRO A 235 11.09 10.55 4.10
CA PRO A 235 12.54 10.80 4.04
C PRO A 235 13.16 11.23 5.36
N ASN A 236 12.42 12.03 6.15
CA ASN A 236 12.89 12.55 7.43
C ASN A 236 12.79 11.53 8.59
N LEU A 237 12.07 10.42 8.39
CA LEU A 237 11.92 9.34 9.37
C LEU A 237 12.76 8.12 9.01
N LEU A 238 13.22 8.03 7.77
CA LEU A 238 14.26 7.09 7.37
C LEU A 238 15.61 7.60 7.88
N THR A 239 16.08 7.11 9.02
CA THR A 239 17.38 7.49 9.60
C THR A 239 18.52 6.69 8.97
N ASP A 240 19.75 7.20 9.08
CA ASP A 240 20.95 6.46 8.65
C ASP A 240 21.06 5.11 9.37
N GLU A 241 20.70 5.05 10.66
CA GLU A 241 20.67 3.81 11.46
C GLU A 241 19.74 2.75 10.84
N ILE A 242 18.57 3.15 10.32
CA ILE A 242 17.66 2.24 9.64
C ILE A 242 18.27 1.74 8.32
N ILE A 243 18.88 2.62 7.54
CA ILE A 243 19.52 2.25 6.25
C ILE A 243 20.68 1.29 6.49
N GLU A 244 21.53 1.57 7.47
CA GLU A 244 22.68 0.74 7.86
C GLU A 244 22.23 -0.63 8.38
N PHE A 245 21.18 -0.66 9.19
CA PHE A 245 20.62 -1.92 9.68
C PHE A 245 20.06 -2.77 8.53
N VAL A 246 19.23 -2.19 7.66
CA VAL A 246 18.67 -2.91 6.51
C VAL A 246 19.76 -3.45 5.59
N ALA A 247 20.87 -2.75 5.42
CA ALA A 247 22.01 -3.21 4.61
C ALA A 247 22.72 -4.46 5.17
N THR A 248 22.57 -4.74 6.46
CA THR A 248 23.21 -5.87 7.15
C THR A 248 22.21 -6.89 7.70
N SER A 249 20.92 -6.66 7.45
CA SER A 249 19.82 -7.45 7.98
C SER A 249 19.73 -8.84 7.34
N LYS A 250 19.26 -9.81 8.13
CA LYS A 250 19.03 -11.19 7.69
C LYS A 250 17.81 -11.28 6.77
N ARG A 251 16.73 -10.57 7.12
CA ARG A 251 15.39 -10.70 6.53
C ARG A 251 14.94 -9.47 5.75
N PHE A 252 15.39 -8.28 6.14
CA PHE A 252 15.03 -7.07 5.40
C PHE A 252 15.65 -7.09 4.01
N VAL A 253 14.84 -6.84 3.00
CA VAL A 253 15.27 -6.87 1.61
C VAL A 253 15.69 -5.47 1.13
N PRO A 254 16.64 -5.36 0.19
CA PRO A 254 17.18 -4.09 -0.31
C PRO A 254 16.17 -3.37 -1.20
N HIS A 255 15.15 -2.81 -0.58
CA HIS A 255 14.09 -2.04 -1.21
C HIS A 255 13.56 -0.97 -0.25
N PHE A 256 13.48 0.26 -0.74
CA PHE A 256 12.79 1.35 -0.07
C PHE A 256 11.77 1.99 -0.99
N HIS A 257 10.59 2.32 -0.44
CA HIS A 257 9.65 3.22 -1.09
C HIS A 257 9.63 4.53 -0.31
N ILE A 258 10.10 5.60 -0.92
CA ILE A 258 10.34 6.88 -0.25
C ILE A 258 9.55 7.97 -0.99
N PRO A 259 8.47 8.53 -0.40
CA PRO A 259 7.69 9.57 -1.05
C PRO A 259 8.47 10.90 -1.09
N LEU A 260 8.74 11.41 -2.29
CA LEU A 260 9.35 12.74 -2.48
C LEU A 260 8.28 13.84 -2.54
N GLN A 261 7.19 13.56 -3.25
CA GLN A 261 6.12 14.48 -3.64
C GLN A 261 6.54 15.55 -4.66
N SER A 262 7.64 16.28 -4.47
CA SER A 262 8.18 17.23 -5.44
C SER A 262 9.70 17.41 -5.29
N GLY A 263 10.42 17.70 -6.37
CA GLY A 263 11.86 18.02 -6.33
C GLY A 263 12.16 19.50 -6.09
N SER A 264 11.14 20.37 -6.13
CA SER A 264 11.28 21.81 -5.84
C SER A 264 11.04 22.09 -4.35
N ASP A 265 12.03 22.67 -3.68
CA ASP A 265 11.91 23.06 -2.26
C ASP A 265 10.78 24.09 -2.04
N LYS A 266 10.47 24.92 -3.04
CA LYS A 266 9.31 25.83 -3.00
C LYS A 266 8.02 25.02 -2.90
N ILE A 267 7.83 24.04 -3.78
CA ILE A 267 6.61 23.22 -3.81
C ILE A 267 6.53 22.31 -2.58
N LEU A 268 7.65 21.72 -2.13
CA LEU A 268 7.71 20.98 -0.87
C LEU A 268 7.27 21.85 0.33
N GLY A 269 7.68 23.13 0.35
CA GLY A 269 7.24 24.10 1.35
C GLY A 269 5.73 24.35 1.31
N LEU A 270 5.17 24.56 0.10
CA LEU A 270 3.72 24.71 -0.10
C LEU A 270 2.92 23.45 0.29
N MET A 271 3.50 22.27 0.08
CA MET A 271 2.96 20.98 0.50
C MET A 271 3.06 20.75 2.02
N ARG A 272 3.79 21.61 2.76
CA ARG A 272 4.16 21.47 4.18
C ARG A 272 4.94 20.19 4.48
N ARG A 273 5.87 19.82 3.60
CA ARG A 273 6.78 18.70 3.83
C ARG A 273 7.82 19.07 4.88
N ARG A 274 8.17 18.12 5.75
CA ARG A 274 9.13 18.31 6.86
C ARG A 274 10.58 18.05 6.45
N TYR A 275 10.86 18.10 5.16
CA TYR A 275 12.16 17.86 4.56
C TYR A 275 12.34 18.72 3.32
N LYS A 276 13.59 18.84 2.90
CA LYS A 276 14.00 19.48 1.64
C LYS A 276 14.64 18.46 0.72
N ARG A 277 14.78 18.78 -0.56
CA ARG A 277 15.35 17.91 -1.59
C ARG A 277 16.74 17.39 -1.23
N LYS A 278 17.56 18.19 -0.53
CA LYS A 278 18.90 17.77 -0.08
C LYS A 278 18.85 16.54 0.83
N LEU A 279 17.96 16.52 1.82
CA LEU A 279 17.84 15.36 2.72
C LEU A 279 17.49 14.11 1.93
N TYR A 280 16.57 14.24 0.96
CA TYR A 280 16.18 13.13 0.09
C TYR A 280 17.37 12.58 -0.70
N ALA A 281 18.16 13.47 -1.34
CA ALA A 281 19.36 13.07 -2.07
C ALA A 281 20.39 12.39 -1.17
N ASP A 282 20.58 12.88 0.07
CA ASP A 282 21.48 12.28 1.04
C ASP A 282 21.03 10.85 1.43
N ARG A 283 19.71 10.61 1.58
CA ARG A 283 19.16 9.27 1.82
C ARG A 283 19.40 8.32 0.65
N VAL A 284 19.10 8.77 -0.57
CA VAL A 284 19.36 7.96 -1.79
C VAL A 284 20.84 7.61 -1.90
N ALA A 285 21.73 8.59 -1.73
CA ALA A 285 23.17 8.36 -1.80
C ALA A 285 23.66 7.37 -0.74
N LYS A 286 23.18 7.48 0.51
CA LYS A 286 23.51 6.54 1.59
C LYS A 286 23.04 5.11 1.28
N ILE A 287 21.79 4.97 0.82
CA ILE A 287 21.23 3.67 0.41
C ILE A 287 22.08 3.05 -0.69
N LYS A 288 22.36 3.78 -1.77
CA LYS A 288 23.13 3.28 -2.91
C LYS A 288 24.60 2.99 -2.58
N LYS A 289 25.19 3.74 -1.64
CA LYS A 289 26.53 3.45 -1.14
C LYS A 289 26.60 2.10 -0.40
N LEU A 290 25.60 1.79 0.42
CA LEU A 290 25.58 0.58 1.25
C LEU A 290 24.97 -0.63 0.54
N MET A 291 24.03 -0.39 -0.37
CA MET A 291 23.30 -1.39 -1.15
C MET A 291 23.16 -0.88 -2.59
N PRO A 292 24.20 -1.04 -3.44
CA PRO A 292 24.20 -0.52 -4.81
C PRO A 292 22.98 -0.97 -5.65
N ASP A 293 22.59 -2.24 -5.49
CA ASP A 293 21.45 -2.84 -6.17
C ASP A 293 20.11 -2.63 -5.45
N CYS A 294 20.04 -1.78 -4.42
CA CYS A 294 18.79 -1.47 -3.75
C CYS A 294 17.81 -0.79 -4.69
N CYS A 295 16.58 -1.28 -4.71
CA CYS A 295 15.50 -0.67 -5.45
C CYS A 295 14.89 0.48 -4.65
N ILE A 296 14.74 1.65 -5.29
CA ILE A 296 14.15 2.84 -4.67
C ILE A 296 12.96 3.29 -5.50
N GLY A 297 11.76 3.08 -4.96
CA GLY A 297 10.50 3.60 -5.51
C GLY A 297 10.19 4.99 -4.94
N VAL A 298 9.68 5.89 -5.77
CA VAL A 298 9.43 7.29 -5.38
C VAL A 298 8.01 7.73 -5.74
N ASP A 299 7.26 8.28 -4.79
CA ASP A 299 5.99 8.95 -5.08
C ASP A 299 6.21 10.43 -5.43
N VAL A 300 5.59 10.90 -6.50
CA VAL A 300 5.67 12.29 -6.97
C VAL A 300 4.28 12.80 -7.36
N ILE A 301 3.93 14.01 -6.96
CA ILE A 301 2.69 14.70 -7.34
C ILE A 301 3.03 15.79 -8.34
N VAL A 302 2.33 15.82 -9.48
CA VAL A 302 2.43 16.88 -10.49
C VAL A 302 1.18 17.75 -10.50
N GLY A 303 1.36 19.03 -10.83
CA GLY A 303 0.26 19.97 -10.97
C GLY A 303 -0.29 20.49 -9.65
N PHE A 304 0.52 20.46 -8.58
CA PHE A 304 0.15 21.03 -7.29
C PHE A 304 -0.13 22.55 -7.42
N PRO A 305 -1.11 23.12 -6.70
CA PRO A 305 -1.40 24.55 -6.75
C PRO A 305 -0.16 25.41 -6.46
N GLY A 306 0.18 26.30 -7.40
CA GLY A 306 1.38 27.13 -7.36
C GLY A 306 2.61 26.56 -8.08
N GLU A 307 2.53 25.34 -8.64
CA GLU A 307 3.60 24.71 -9.43
C GLU A 307 3.75 25.34 -10.83
N THR A 308 4.82 26.12 -11.02
CA THR A 308 5.14 26.70 -12.32
C THR A 308 5.84 25.69 -13.24
N ARG A 309 6.10 26.09 -14.49
CA ARG A 309 6.86 25.26 -15.42
C ARG A 309 8.29 25.05 -14.91
N GLU A 310 8.91 26.08 -14.37
CA GLU A 310 10.27 26.05 -13.83
C GLU A 310 10.36 25.09 -12.64
N ASP A 311 9.40 25.13 -11.72
CA ASP A 311 9.32 24.20 -10.58
C ASP A 311 9.23 22.74 -11.03
N PHE A 312 8.43 22.48 -12.07
CA PHE A 312 8.29 21.15 -12.64
C PHE A 312 9.57 20.68 -13.34
N ILE A 313 10.22 21.54 -14.11
CA ILE A 313 11.49 21.20 -14.79
C ILE A 313 12.61 20.95 -13.76
N ASP A 314 12.69 21.75 -12.68
CA ASP A 314 13.62 21.50 -11.57
C ASP A 314 13.35 20.13 -10.92
N THR A 315 12.07 19.79 -10.70
CA THR A 315 11.68 18.46 -10.21
C THR A 315 12.07 17.34 -11.16
N TYR A 316 11.82 17.51 -12.47
CA TYR A 316 12.18 16.53 -13.49
C TYR A 316 13.69 16.28 -13.50
N ASN A 317 14.50 17.34 -13.52
CA ASN A 317 15.96 17.24 -13.55
C ASN A 317 16.49 16.59 -12.27
N PHE A 318 15.98 17.00 -11.11
CA PHE A 318 16.35 16.37 -9.83
C PHE A 318 16.08 14.87 -9.83
N LEU A 319 14.90 14.42 -10.26
CA LEU A 319 14.56 13.00 -10.37
C LEU A 319 15.40 12.27 -11.42
N ASN A 320 15.72 12.94 -12.53
CA ASN A 320 16.58 12.40 -13.58
C ASN A 320 18.01 12.16 -13.10
N ASP A 321 18.52 13.00 -12.21
CA ASP A 321 19.91 12.90 -11.73
C ASP A 321 20.05 11.96 -10.53
N LEU A 322 18.97 11.69 -9.79
CA LEU A 322 18.98 10.75 -8.67
C LEU A 322 19.11 9.28 -9.12
N ASP A 323 19.90 8.49 -8.38
CA ASP A 323 20.00 7.04 -8.56
C ASP A 323 18.82 6.32 -7.88
N ILE A 324 17.64 6.43 -8.50
CA ILE A 324 16.38 5.80 -8.09
C ILE A 324 15.90 4.83 -9.18
N SER A 325 15.04 3.89 -8.79
CA SER A 325 14.65 2.79 -9.69
C SER A 325 13.39 3.11 -10.48
N TYR A 326 12.37 3.73 -9.87
CA TYR A 326 11.14 4.09 -10.58
C TYR A 326 10.33 5.13 -9.80
N LEU A 327 9.36 5.72 -10.50
CA LEU A 327 8.40 6.68 -9.95
C LEU A 327 6.97 6.11 -9.99
N HIS A 328 6.20 6.35 -8.93
CA HIS A 328 4.76 6.45 -9.01
C HIS A 328 4.37 7.92 -9.14
N VAL A 329 3.74 8.24 -10.25
CA VAL A 329 3.34 9.61 -10.58
C VAL A 329 1.86 9.78 -10.30
N PHE A 330 1.52 10.77 -9.51
CA PHE A 330 0.16 11.16 -9.20
C PHE A 330 -0.11 12.55 -9.76
N THR A 331 -1.26 12.72 -10.40
CA THR A 331 -1.77 14.06 -10.67
C THR A 331 -2.42 14.60 -9.40
N TYR A 332 -2.14 15.87 -9.06
CA TYR A 332 -2.85 16.54 -7.98
C TYR A 332 -4.36 16.45 -8.20
N SER A 333 -5.06 16.04 -7.14
CA SER A 333 -6.51 15.90 -7.08
C SER A 333 -7.02 16.78 -5.96
N GLU A 334 -7.92 17.69 -6.31
CA GLU A 334 -8.58 18.59 -5.39
C GLU A 334 -9.42 17.80 -4.38
N ARG A 335 -9.36 18.22 -3.11
CA ARG A 335 -10.07 17.57 -2.01
C ARG A 335 -10.73 18.56 -1.11
N GLU A 336 -11.99 18.27 -0.77
CA GLU A 336 -12.69 19.02 0.27
C GLU A 336 -11.91 18.98 1.58
N ASN A 337 -12.00 20.07 2.34
CA ASN A 337 -11.36 20.21 3.64
C ASN A 337 -9.83 20.04 3.60
N THR A 338 -9.19 20.43 2.49
CA THR A 338 -7.72 20.51 2.38
C THR A 338 -7.27 21.92 2.05
N LEU A 339 -6.16 22.35 2.65
CA LEU A 339 -5.60 23.69 2.42
C LEU A 339 -5.21 23.90 0.96
N ALA A 340 -4.69 22.85 0.30
CA ALA A 340 -4.28 22.91 -1.09
C ALA A 340 -5.44 23.29 -2.03
N LYS A 341 -6.67 22.90 -1.72
CA LYS A 341 -7.85 23.26 -2.52
C LYS A 341 -8.10 24.78 -2.54
N GLU A 342 -7.76 25.47 -1.46
CA GLU A 342 -7.95 26.92 -1.30
C GLU A 342 -6.78 27.75 -1.84
N MET A 343 -5.69 27.09 -2.25
CA MET A 343 -4.50 27.76 -2.76
C MET A 343 -4.69 28.33 -4.17
N VAL A 344 -4.06 29.47 -4.41
CA VAL A 344 -4.00 30.09 -5.74
C VAL A 344 -3.02 29.36 -6.67
N GLY A 345 -3.13 29.62 -7.98
CA GLY A 345 -2.24 29.04 -8.98
C GLY A 345 -2.60 27.60 -9.35
N VAL A 346 -3.90 27.31 -9.46
CA VAL A 346 -4.41 26.02 -9.92
C VAL A 346 -3.82 25.70 -11.30
N VAL A 347 -3.16 24.55 -11.42
CA VAL A 347 -2.57 24.10 -12.68
C VAL A 347 -3.65 23.48 -13.56
N PRO A 348 -3.80 23.88 -14.84
CA PRO A 348 -4.80 23.30 -15.75
C PRO A 348 -4.61 21.79 -15.96
N GLY A 349 -5.71 21.06 -16.11
CA GLY A 349 -5.69 19.60 -16.27
C GLY A 349 -4.83 19.10 -17.44
N SER A 350 -4.81 19.82 -18.57
CA SER A 350 -3.94 19.51 -19.72
C SER A 350 -2.46 19.57 -19.35
N THR A 351 -2.04 20.60 -18.61
CA THR A 351 -0.68 20.73 -18.09
C THR A 351 -0.34 19.64 -17.08
N ARG A 352 -1.28 19.25 -16.21
CA ARG A 352 -1.06 18.12 -15.28
C ARG A 352 -0.84 16.81 -16.05
N ALA A 353 -1.62 16.57 -17.10
CA ALA A 353 -1.51 15.39 -17.94
C ALA A 353 -0.17 15.35 -18.72
N GLU A 354 0.27 16.49 -19.26
CA GLU A 354 1.58 16.63 -19.91
C GLU A 354 2.72 16.29 -18.93
N ARG A 355 2.73 16.94 -17.76
CA ARG A 355 3.72 16.71 -16.70
C ARG A 355 3.74 15.26 -16.22
N SER A 356 2.56 14.68 -16.03
CA SER A 356 2.40 13.28 -15.64
C SER A 356 3.01 12.34 -16.69
N LYS A 357 2.70 12.56 -17.97
CA LYS A 357 3.27 11.78 -19.08
C LYS A 357 4.79 11.86 -19.11
N MET A 358 5.36 13.05 -18.94
CA MET A 358 6.82 13.23 -18.90
C MET A 358 7.48 12.41 -17.78
N LEU A 359 6.94 12.45 -16.56
CA LEU A 359 7.48 11.67 -15.45
C LEU A 359 7.22 10.16 -15.57
N HIS A 360 6.13 9.72 -16.21
CA HIS A 360 5.94 8.31 -16.53
C HIS A 360 7.02 7.80 -17.50
N ILE A 361 7.32 8.56 -18.55
CA ILE A 361 8.40 8.22 -19.49
C ILE A 361 9.75 8.16 -18.76
N LEU A 362 10.03 9.11 -17.85
CA LEU A 362 11.23 9.07 -17.03
C LEU A 362 11.26 7.83 -16.12
N SER A 363 10.15 7.50 -15.48
CA SER A 363 9.99 6.31 -14.63
C SER A 363 10.28 5.03 -15.41
N ASP A 364 9.77 4.91 -16.63
CA ASP A 364 10.00 3.74 -17.48
C ASP A 364 11.47 3.61 -17.88
N LYS A 365 12.14 4.72 -18.20
CA LYS A 365 13.59 4.75 -18.48
C LYS A 365 14.41 4.33 -17.25
N LYS A 366 14.10 4.89 -16.07
CA LYS A 366 14.76 4.56 -14.80
C LYS A 366 14.57 3.07 -14.45
N ARG A 367 13.34 2.57 -14.57
CA ARG A 367 13.01 1.17 -14.28
C ARG A 367 13.72 0.23 -15.23
N ARG A 368 13.74 0.55 -16.52
CA ARG A 368 14.47 -0.22 -17.52
C ARG A 368 15.97 -0.24 -17.23
N ALA A 369 16.60 0.91 -16.98
CA ALA A 369 18.01 0.99 -16.65
C ALA A 369 18.36 0.18 -15.38
N PHE A 370 17.49 0.24 -14.36
CA PHE A 370 17.64 -0.60 -13.17
C PHE A 370 17.54 -2.09 -13.53
N TYR A 371 16.54 -2.53 -14.29
CA TYR A 371 16.42 -3.94 -14.67
C TYR A 371 17.58 -4.42 -15.55
N GLU A 372 18.05 -3.58 -16.48
CA GLU A 372 19.20 -3.86 -17.34
C GLU A 372 20.47 -4.12 -16.52
N SER A 373 20.69 -3.38 -15.41
CA SER A 373 21.84 -3.62 -14.53
C SER A 373 21.75 -4.93 -13.73
N GLN A 374 20.57 -5.55 -13.67
CA GLN A 374 20.35 -6.82 -12.97
C GLN A 374 20.48 -8.04 -13.90
N ILE A 375 20.53 -7.85 -15.22
CA ILE A 375 20.65 -8.94 -16.18
C ILE A 375 21.99 -9.66 -16.02
N GLY A 376 21.95 -10.99 -16.09
CA GLY A 376 23.10 -11.88 -15.89
C GLY A 376 23.32 -12.29 -14.43
N GLN A 377 22.70 -11.59 -13.47
CA GLN A 377 22.82 -11.93 -12.06
C GLN A 377 21.98 -13.16 -11.69
N HIS A 378 22.44 -13.91 -10.69
CA HIS A 378 21.69 -14.99 -10.05
C HIS A 378 21.02 -14.44 -8.79
N LEU A 379 19.71 -14.29 -8.82
CA LEU A 379 18.92 -13.72 -7.73
C LEU A 379 17.84 -14.68 -7.28
N GLN A 380 17.53 -14.63 -5.99
CA GLN A 380 16.40 -15.37 -5.43
C GLN A 380 15.08 -14.65 -5.78
N VAL A 381 14.12 -15.36 -6.32
CA VAL A 381 12.77 -14.90 -6.68
C VAL A 381 11.74 -15.57 -5.78
N LEU A 382 10.78 -14.80 -5.27
CA LEU A 382 9.54 -15.31 -4.70
C LEU A 382 8.46 -15.27 -5.79
N PHE A 383 7.93 -16.43 -6.19
CA PHE A 383 6.90 -16.51 -7.21
C PHE A 383 5.48 -16.39 -6.64
N GLU A 384 4.64 -15.63 -7.31
CA GLU A 384 3.24 -15.41 -6.97
C GLU A 384 2.32 -16.34 -7.77
N GLY A 385 1.09 -16.52 -7.29
CA GLY A 385 0.11 -17.43 -7.89
C GLY A 385 -0.71 -16.84 -9.04
N ASP A 386 -0.39 -15.64 -9.51
CA ASP A 386 -1.13 -15.01 -10.59
C ASP A 386 -0.78 -15.63 -11.95
N ILE A 387 -1.78 -15.76 -12.83
CA ILE A 387 -1.61 -16.31 -14.18
C ILE A 387 -2.05 -15.26 -15.18
N LYS A 388 -1.15 -14.86 -16.07
CA LYS A 388 -1.45 -13.95 -17.16
C LYS A 388 -0.79 -14.45 -18.44
N ASP A 389 -1.60 -14.72 -19.45
CA ASP A 389 -1.13 -15.18 -20.77
C ASP A 389 -0.21 -16.43 -20.70
N GLY A 390 -0.45 -17.31 -19.72
CA GLY A 390 0.33 -18.52 -19.46
C GLY A 390 1.60 -18.33 -18.61
N TYR A 391 1.87 -17.10 -18.17
CA TYR A 391 3.00 -16.77 -17.31
C TYR A 391 2.56 -16.52 -15.88
N MET A 392 3.43 -16.88 -14.94
CA MET A 392 3.41 -16.43 -13.56
C MET A 392 4.44 -15.33 -13.34
N HIS A 393 4.27 -14.55 -12.27
CA HIS A 393 5.22 -13.52 -11.91
C HIS A 393 5.91 -13.81 -10.59
N GLY A 394 7.02 -13.13 -10.37
CA GLY A 394 7.70 -13.15 -9.09
C GLY A 394 8.47 -11.86 -8.84
N PHE A 395 8.99 -11.74 -7.63
CA PHE A 395 9.81 -10.61 -7.24
C PHE A 395 11.13 -11.07 -6.63
N THR A 396 12.23 -10.47 -7.09
CA THR A 396 13.53 -10.60 -6.43
C THR A 396 13.56 -9.85 -5.09
N ARG A 397 14.59 -10.08 -4.28
CA ARG A 397 14.81 -9.33 -3.03
C ARG A 397 14.81 -7.81 -3.29
N ASN A 398 15.55 -7.35 -4.29
CA ASN A 398 15.57 -5.96 -4.74
C ASN A 398 14.42 -5.59 -5.71
N TYR A 399 13.29 -6.28 -5.67
CA TYR A 399 12.04 -5.85 -6.31
C TYR A 399 12.07 -5.75 -7.85
N VAL A 400 12.91 -6.56 -8.50
CA VAL A 400 12.80 -6.82 -9.93
C VAL A 400 11.59 -7.71 -10.15
N LYS A 401 10.65 -7.28 -10.99
CA LYS A 401 9.52 -8.09 -11.41
C LYS A 401 9.98 -9.04 -12.51
N VAL A 402 9.91 -10.33 -12.23
CA VAL A 402 10.23 -11.37 -13.19
C VAL A 402 8.96 -12.02 -13.73
N ARG A 403 9.07 -12.66 -14.89
CA ARG A 403 8.05 -13.56 -15.42
C ARG A 403 8.66 -14.93 -15.71
N ALA A 404 7.88 -15.97 -15.51
CA ALA A 404 8.23 -17.36 -15.81
C ALA A 404 6.98 -18.07 -16.36
N LYS A 405 7.17 -19.20 -17.05
CA LYS A 405 6.01 -20.04 -17.41
C LYS A 405 5.33 -20.47 -16.11
N TYR A 406 4.00 -20.50 -16.11
CA TYR A 406 3.27 -20.90 -14.92
C TYR A 406 3.61 -22.34 -14.53
N ASP A 407 4.08 -22.51 -13.30
CA ASP A 407 4.25 -23.80 -12.64
C ASP A 407 3.61 -23.71 -11.24
N PRO A 408 2.56 -24.52 -10.95
CA PRO A 408 1.90 -24.50 -9.65
C PRO A 408 2.84 -24.88 -8.49
N VAL A 409 3.91 -25.64 -8.74
CA VAL A 409 4.89 -26.05 -7.71
C VAL A 409 5.80 -24.89 -7.29
N LEU A 410 5.91 -23.85 -8.12
CA LEU A 410 6.71 -22.66 -7.81
C LEU A 410 5.94 -21.61 -7.00
N VAL A 411 4.61 -21.70 -6.91
CA VAL A 411 3.80 -20.72 -6.19
C VAL A 411 4.19 -20.69 -4.71
N ASN A 412 4.49 -19.50 -4.18
CA ASN A 412 4.96 -19.28 -2.81
C ASN A 412 6.33 -19.92 -2.50
N GLU A 413 7.11 -20.28 -3.52
CA GLU A 413 8.47 -20.79 -3.35
C GLU A 413 9.55 -19.75 -3.66
N LEU A 414 10.68 -19.89 -2.97
CA LEU A 414 11.87 -19.09 -3.18
C LEU A 414 12.88 -19.87 -4.03
N ARG A 415 13.16 -19.40 -5.25
CA ARG A 415 14.12 -20.06 -6.16
C ARG A 415 15.22 -19.12 -6.61
N ASN A 416 16.44 -19.63 -6.64
CA ASN A 416 17.57 -18.92 -7.25
C ASN A 416 17.49 -19.12 -8.76
N VAL A 417 17.39 -18.01 -9.50
CA VAL A 417 17.25 -18.01 -10.95
C VAL A 417 18.24 -17.04 -11.58
N LYS A 418 18.60 -17.26 -12.83
CA LYS A 418 19.40 -16.29 -13.59
C LYS A 418 18.49 -15.35 -14.34
N LEU A 419 18.71 -14.05 -14.21
CA LEU A 419 17.99 -13.04 -15.00
C LEU A 419 18.61 -12.93 -16.40
N THR A 420 17.83 -13.06 -17.48
CA THR A 420 18.38 -13.22 -18.85
C THR A 420 18.09 -12.06 -19.79
N GLY A 421 16.90 -11.47 -19.71
CA GLY A 421 16.49 -10.40 -20.61
C GLY A 421 15.27 -9.64 -20.11
N ILE A 422 14.90 -8.56 -20.80
CA ILE A 422 13.69 -7.79 -20.52
C ILE A 422 12.73 -7.99 -21.69
N SER A 423 11.53 -8.43 -21.36
CA SER A 423 10.43 -8.64 -22.30
C SER A 423 9.89 -7.35 -22.91
N ALA A 424 9.07 -7.49 -23.96
CA ALA A 424 8.34 -6.36 -24.55
C ALA A 424 7.39 -5.69 -23.54
N GLU A 425 6.85 -6.46 -22.61
CA GLU A 425 5.96 -6.01 -21.53
C GLU A 425 6.72 -5.33 -20.37
N GLY A 426 8.06 -5.34 -20.40
CA GLY A 426 8.93 -4.69 -19.40
C GLY A 426 9.23 -5.54 -18.17
N GLU A 427 8.86 -6.82 -18.18
CA GLU A 427 9.17 -7.80 -17.14
C GLU A 427 10.47 -8.54 -17.47
N VAL A 428 11.19 -8.99 -16.44
CA VAL A 428 12.47 -9.70 -16.63
C VAL A 428 12.24 -11.20 -16.84
N ASP A 429 12.75 -11.72 -17.96
CA ASP A 429 12.80 -13.14 -18.25
C ASP A 429 13.86 -13.84 -17.40
N ILE A 430 13.59 -15.09 -17.06
CA ILE A 430 14.48 -15.91 -16.25
C ILE A 430 14.92 -17.15 -17.01
N MET A 431 16.07 -17.68 -16.62
CA MET A 431 16.47 -19.05 -16.91
C MET A 431 16.43 -19.82 -15.59
N GLU A 432 15.54 -20.82 -15.54
CA GLU A 432 15.51 -21.76 -14.43
C GLU A 432 16.85 -22.51 -14.38
N PRO A 433 17.41 -22.75 -13.18
CA PRO A 433 18.54 -23.66 -13.07
C PRO A 433 18.09 -25.03 -13.61
N GLU A 434 18.82 -25.62 -14.55
CA GLU A 434 18.64 -27.03 -14.89
C GLU A 434 18.69 -27.81 -13.58
N GLU A 435 17.57 -28.46 -13.21
CA GLU A 435 17.61 -29.46 -12.16
C GLU A 435 18.55 -30.56 -12.65
N ILE A 436 19.80 -30.55 -12.17
CA ILE A 436 20.63 -31.74 -12.21
C ILE A 436 19.94 -32.72 -11.27
N LEU A 437 19.01 -33.50 -11.82
CA LEU A 437 18.49 -34.70 -11.19
C LEU A 437 19.68 -35.66 -11.02
N VAL A 438 20.37 -35.54 -9.89
CA VAL A 438 21.32 -36.55 -9.46
C VAL A 438 20.47 -37.72 -8.96
N HIS A 439 20.22 -38.67 -9.86
CA HIS A 439 19.60 -39.96 -9.55
C HIS A 439 20.50 -40.83 -8.67
#